data_AF-A0A4V2HGG9-F1
#
_entry.id   AF-A0A4V2HGG9-F1
#
_cell.length_a   1.000
_cell.length_b   1.000
_cell.length_c   1.000
_cell.angle_alpha   90.00
_cell.angle_beta   90.00
_cell.angle_gamma   90.00
#
_symmetry.space_group_name_H-M   'P 1'
#
loop_
_entity.id
_entity.type
_entity.pdbx_description
1 polymer ?
#
loop_
_entity_poly.entity_id
_entity_poly.type
_entity_poly.pdbx_seq_one_letter_code
_entity_poly.pdbx_strand_id
1 'polypeptide(L)'
;MKNVAKTAAMLGLMGTAGGIGFYFGIKQGADMMATLANQNEVSQAVGRIRLSAAAIERHDLSYSMAQHERDIVQALFDLGVYAPAVPYWSCREKDLEAIKAAKTYIAAHPIIGGLPSKNILGRALGICGGDPNADELKRQERRD
;
A
#
# COMPACT_ATOMS: atom_id res chain seq x y z
N MET A 1 -1.94 -34.60 -54.23
CA MET A 1 -2.80 -33.86 -53.26
C MET A 1 -2.53 -34.20 -51.79
N LYS A 2 -1.28 -34.51 -51.36
CA LYS A 2 -0.96 -34.84 -49.95
C LYS A 2 -0.16 -33.76 -49.20
N ASN A 3 0.34 -32.74 -49.91
CA ASN A 3 1.24 -31.74 -49.33
C ASN A 3 0.52 -30.48 -48.82
N VAL A 4 -0.67 -30.15 -49.35
CA VAL A 4 -1.41 -28.93 -48.96
C VAL A 4 -2.03 -29.05 -47.56
N ALA A 5 -2.42 -30.27 -47.17
CA ALA A 5 -3.02 -30.53 -45.86
C ALA A 5 -2.02 -30.38 -44.69
N LYS A 6 -0.73 -30.64 -44.93
CA LYS A 6 0.31 -30.50 -43.89
C LYS A 6 0.66 -29.03 -43.61
N THR A 7 0.64 -28.18 -44.64
CA THR A 7 0.98 -26.75 -44.49
C THR A 7 -0.13 -25.98 -43.77
N ALA A 8 -1.40 -26.32 -44.02
CA ALA A 8 -2.54 -25.73 -43.31
C ALA A 8 -2.58 -26.11 -41.81
N ALA A 9 -2.19 -27.33 -41.46
CA ALA A 9 -2.11 -27.77 -40.07
C ALA A 9 -0.99 -27.07 -39.27
N MET A 10 0.13 -26.74 -39.93
CA MET A 10 1.24 -26.01 -39.28
C MET A 10 0.90 -24.53 -39.01
N LEU A 11 0.18 -23.87 -39.92
CA LEU A 11 -0.28 -22.49 -39.70
C LEU A 11 -1.40 -22.40 -38.64
N GLY A 12 -2.25 -23.42 -38.52
CA GLY A 12 -3.28 -23.48 -37.47
C GLY A 12 -2.70 -23.61 -36.06
N LEU A 13 -1.54 -24.26 -35.91
CA LEU A 13 -0.86 -24.43 -34.61
C LEU A 13 -0.01 -23.23 -34.20
N MET A 14 0.48 -22.42 -35.14
CA MET A 14 1.22 -21.19 -34.82
C MET A 14 0.33 -20.00 -34.44
N GLY A 15 -0.94 -20.00 -34.85
CA GLY A 15 -1.88 -18.92 -34.55
C GLY A 15 -2.38 -18.89 -33.10
N THR A 16 -2.36 -20.01 -32.38
CA THR A 16 -2.89 -20.10 -31.00
C THR A 16 -1.84 -19.89 -29.91
N ALA A 17 -0.55 -20.03 -30.22
CA ALA A 17 0.53 -19.81 -29.24
C ALA A 17 0.83 -18.32 -29.00
N GLY A 18 0.66 -17.46 -30.02
CA GLY A 18 0.96 -16.03 -29.92
C GLY A 18 -0.09 -15.21 -29.14
N GLY A 19 -1.38 -15.56 -29.27
CA GLY A 19 -2.46 -14.83 -28.59
C GLY A 19 -2.49 -15.05 -27.08
N ILE A 20 -2.20 -16.27 -26.63
CA ILE A 20 -2.20 -16.62 -25.21
C ILE A 20 -0.98 -15.98 -24.52
N GLY A 21 0.24 -16.11 -25.09
CA GLY A 21 1.45 -15.51 -24.53
C GLY A 21 1.41 -13.97 -24.45
N PHE A 22 0.78 -13.30 -25.43
CA PHE A 22 0.65 -11.84 -25.44
C PHE A 22 -0.37 -11.33 -24.41
N TYR A 23 -1.52 -12.01 -24.25
CA TYR A 23 -2.50 -11.65 -23.22
C TYR A 23 -1.97 -11.87 -21.80
N PHE A 24 -1.28 -12.99 -21.55
CA PHE A 24 -0.64 -13.24 -20.27
C PHE A 24 0.52 -12.28 -20.02
N GLY A 25 1.34 -11.95 -21.02
CA GLY A 25 2.43 -10.98 -20.91
C GLY A 25 1.96 -9.54 -20.65
N ILE A 26 0.90 -9.08 -21.31
CA ILE A 26 0.31 -7.75 -21.05
C ILE A 26 -0.37 -7.72 -19.68
N LYS A 27 -1.12 -8.76 -19.32
CA LYS A 27 -1.76 -8.83 -18.00
C LYS A 27 -0.71 -8.81 -16.89
N GLN A 28 0.33 -9.63 -17.02
CA GLN A 28 1.42 -9.69 -16.06
C GLN A 28 2.21 -8.37 -16.02
N GLY A 29 2.40 -7.69 -17.16
CA GLY A 29 2.99 -6.35 -17.22
C GLY A 29 2.12 -5.29 -16.54
N ALA A 30 0.80 -5.32 -16.75
CA ALA A 30 -0.15 -4.41 -16.11
C ALA A 30 -0.24 -4.64 -14.60
N ASP A 31 -0.25 -5.89 -14.15
CA ASP A 31 -0.26 -6.27 -12.73
C ASP A 31 1.05 -5.82 -12.04
N MET A 32 2.20 -5.92 -12.72
CA MET A 32 3.47 -5.38 -12.23
C MET A 32 3.46 -3.84 -12.14
N MET A 33 2.98 -3.15 -13.18
CA MET A 33 2.88 -1.68 -13.17
C MET A 33 1.93 -1.17 -12.08
N ALA A 34 0.79 -1.84 -11.88
CA ALA A 34 -0.14 -1.52 -10.80
C ALA A 34 0.50 -1.73 -9.43
N THR A 35 1.24 -2.83 -9.25
CA THR A 35 1.97 -3.12 -8.00
C THR A 35 3.06 -2.08 -7.72
N LEU A 36 3.81 -1.65 -8.74
CA LEU A 36 4.81 -0.59 -8.64
C LEU A 36 4.20 0.77 -8.31
N ALA A 37 3.08 1.11 -8.94
CA ALA A 37 2.35 2.33 -8.62
C ALA A 37 1.89 2.34 -7.16
N ASN A 38 1.31 1.23 -6.69
CA ASN A 38 0.88 1.09 -5.29
C ASN A 38 2.07 1.17 -4.32
N GLN A 39 3.21 0.57 -4.65
CA GLN A 39 4.45 0.70 -3.85
C GLN A 39 4.94 2.13 -3.76
N ASN A 40 4.89 2.88 -4.87
CA ASN A 40 5.29 4.28 -4.90
C ASN A 40 4.36 5.13 -4.03
N GLU A 41 3.03 4.91 -4.13
CA GLU A 41 2.04 5.61 -3.28
C GLU A 41 2.26 5.32 -1.80
N VAL A 42 2.48 4.05 -1.42
CA VAL A 42 2.82 3.67 -0.04
C VAL A 42 4.10 4.38 0.40
N SER A 43 5.16 4.38 -0.43
CA SER A 43 6.42 5.05 -0.10
C SER A 43 6.26 6.56 0.09
N GLN A 44 5.47 7.22 -0.77
CA GLN A 44 5.22 8.64 -0.68
C GLN A 44 4.40 8.98 0.55
N ALA A 45 3.39 8.17 0.86
CA ALA A 45 2.55 8.35 2.04
C ALA A 45 3.36 8.22 3.34
N VAL A 46 4.21 7.18 3.47
CA VAL A 46 5.14 7.08 4.61
C VAL A 46 6.09 8.28 4.67
N GLY A 47 6.62 8.73 3.53
CA GLY A 47 7.47 9.91 3.45
C GLY A 47 6.79 11.19 3.95
N ARG A 48 5.53 11.41 3.58
CA ARG A 48 4.71 12.55 4.04
C ARG A 48 4.47 12.48 5.54
N ILE A 49 4.13 11.31 6.08
CA ILE A 49 3.98 11.12 7.54
C ILE A 49 5.29 11.48 8.24
N ARG A 50 6.43 11.00 7.74
CA ARG A 50 7.73 11.28 8.36
C ARG A 50 8.06 12.76 8.39
N LEU A 51 7.83 13.47 7.28
CA LEU A 51 8.08 14.91 7.19
C LEU A 51 7.15 15.70 8.11
N SER A 52 5.85 15.44 8.05
CA SER A 52 4.86 16.17 8.84
C SER A 52 4.96 15.87 10.34
N ALA A 53 5.19 14.62 10.74
CA ALA A 53 5.39 14.27 12.14
C ALA A 53 6.64 14.94 12.73
N ALA A 54 7.76 14.94 11.98
CA ALA A 54 8.98 15.60 12.43
C ALA A 54 8.83 17.13 12.49
N ALA A 55 8.09 17.73 11.55
CA ALA A 55 7.83 19.18 11.56
C ALA A 55 6.94 19.60 12.75
N ILE A 56 5.91 18.80 13.06
CA ILE A 56 5.06 18.99 14.24
C ILE A 56 5.88 18.88 15.53
N GLU A 57 6.72 17.86 15.66
CA GLU A 57 7.58 17.67 16.85
C GLU A 57 8.56 18.83 17.05
N ARG A 58 9.07 19.39 15.96
CA ARG A 58 10.02 20.52 15.99
C ARG A 58 9.35 21.89 16.14
N HIS A 59 8.01 21.95 16.18
CA HIS A 59 7.25 23.20 16.12
C HIS A 59 7.71 24.10 14.97
N ASP A 60 7.99 23.52 13.81
CA ASP A 60 8.48 24.28 12.65
C ASP A 60 7.37 25.22 12.15
N LEU A 61 7.57 26.53 12.35
CA LEU A 61 6.61 27.59 12.02
C LEU A 61 6.61 27.94 10.52
N SER A 62 7.47 27.34 9.70
CA SER A 62 7.52 27.59 8.25
C SER A 62 6.26 27.10 7.53
N TYR A 63 5.48 26.22 8.17
CA TYR A 63 4.26 25.62 7.64
C TYR A 63 3.18 25.59 8.73
N SER A 64 1.89 25.70 8.36
CA SER A 64 0.81 25.68 9.34
C SER A 64 0.64 24.28 9.94
N MET A 65 0.48 24.17 11.27
CA MET A 65 0.17 22.91 11.96
C MET A 65 -1.04 22.19 11.36
N ALA A 66 -2.10 22.94 10.99
CA ALA A 66 -3.28 22.39 10.34
C ALA A 66 -2.99 21.78 8.96
N GLN A 67 -1.94 22.25 8.28
CA GLN A 67 -1.50 21.69 7.01
C GLN A 67 -0.80 20.34 7.24
N HIS A 68 0.09 20.26 8.24
CA HIS A 68 0.72 18.99 8.62
C HIS A 68 -0.27 17.94 9.12
N GLU A 69 -1.30 18.36 9.86
CA GLU A 69 -2.41 17.49 10.26
C GLU A 69 -3.12 16.91 9.04
N ARG A 70 -3.47 17.75 8.06
CA ARG A 70 -4.10 17.31 6.81
C ARG A 70 -3.20 16.35 6.04
N ASP A 71 -1.91 16.62 5.97
CA ASP A 71 -0.94 15.76 5.29
C ASP A 71 -0.82 14.39 5.97
N ILE A 72 -0.83 14.33 7.31
CA ILE A 72 -0.84 13.08 8.06
C ILE A 72 -2.13 12.30 7.78
N VAL A 73 -3.28 12.96 7.84
CA VAL A 73 -4.58 12.35 7.60
C VAL A 73 -4.67 11.77 6.18
N GLN A 74 -4.29 12.56 5.18
CA GLN A 74 -4.29 12.12 3.78
C GLN A 74 -3.33 10.96 3.57
N ALA A 75 -2.12 11.03 4.14
CA ALA A 75 -1.16 9.95 4.01
C ALA A 75 -1.62 8.65 4.70
N LEU A 76 -2.33 8.74 5.82
CA LEU A 76 -2.95 7.56 6.45
C LEU A 76 -4.08 6.99 5.61
N PHE A 77 -4.88 7.83 4.95
CA PHE A 77 -5.87 7.35 3.99
C PHE A 77 -5.20 6.59 2.84
N ASP A 78 -4.20 7.21 2.20
CA ASP A 78 -3.47 6.61 1.08
C ASP A 78 -2.81 5.29 1.49
N LEU A 79 -2.17 5.22 2.66
CA LEU A 79 -1.63 3.96 3.18
C LEU A 79 -2.71 2.91 3.38
N GLY A 80 -3.83 3.27 4.00
CA GLY A 80 -4.92 2.32 4.25
C GLY A 80 -5.61 1.82 2.97
N VAL A 81 -5.47 2.55 1.85
CA VAL A 81 -5.99 2.17 0.53
C VAL A 81 -4.99 1.32 -0.24
N TYR A 82 -3.71 1.72 -0.29
CA TYR A 82 -2.72 1.10 -1.15
C TYR A 82 -1.91 -0.02 -0.49
N ALA A 83 -1.80 -0.05 0.84
CA ALA A 83 -1.07 -1.10 1.56
C ALA A 83 -1.50 -2.54 1.23
N PRO A 84 -2.81 -2.86 1.07
CA PRO A 84 -3.24 -4.23 0.73
C PRO A 84 -2.72 -4.72 -0.61
N ALA A 85 -2.42 -3.81 -1.54
CA ALA A 85 -1.89 -4.13 -2.85
C ALA A 85 -0.36 -4.26 -2.85
N VAL A 86 0.29 -4.06 -1.70
CA VAL A 86 1.73 -4.18 -1.50
C VAL A 86 2.02 -5.20 -0.40
N PRO A 87 1.83 -6.50 -0.66
CA PRO A 87 1.90 -7.54 0.36
C PRO A 87 3.30 -7.72 0.99
N TYR A 88 4.35 -7.21 0.35
CA TYR A 88 5.74 -7.35 0.78
C TYR A 88 6.39 -6.01 1.16
N TRP A 89 5.62 -5.07 1.71
CA TRP A 89 6.19 -3.81 2.17
C TRP A 89 7.17 -4.05 3.34
N SER A 90 8.45 -3.79 3.10
CA SER A 90 9.49 -3.87 4.13
C SER A 90 9.62 -2.52 4.82
N CYS A 91 9.01 -2.38 6.00
CA CYS A 91 9.20 -1.18 6.80
C CYS A 91 10.63 -1.08 7.31
N ARG A 92 11.28 0.04 7.00
CA ARG A 92 12.53 0.41 7.66
C ARG A 92 12.20 0.92 9.06
N GLU A 93 13.20 0.92 9.94
CA GLU A 93 13.07 1.43 11.31
C GLU A 93 12.48 2.85 11.36
N LYS A 94 12.95 3.74 10.46
CA LYS A 94 12.43 5.11 10.32
C LYS A 94 10.97 5.18 9.88
N ASP A 95 10.50 4.20 9.10
CA ASP A 95 9.11 4.13 8.65
C ASP A 95 8.22 3.70 9.82
N LEU A 96 8.69 2.73 10.62
CA LEU A 96 8.01 2.29 11.84
C LEU A 96 7.92 3.40 12.90
N GLU A 97 9.01 4.15 13.10
CA GLU A 97 9.01 5.33 13.98
C GLU A 97 8.01 6.39 13.52
N ALA A 98 7.95 6.68 12.21
CA ALA A 98 7.02 7.66 11.66
C ALA A 98 5.55 7.24 11.86
N ILE A 99 5.22 5.96 11.62
CA ILE A 99 3.87 5.44 11.86
C ILE A 99 3.53 5.46 13.35
N LYS A 100 4.49 5.13 14.23
CA LYS A 100 4.31 5.23 15.69
C LYS A 100 4.07 6.68 16.13
N ALA A 101 4.82 7.64 15.58
CA ALA A 101 4.63 9.06 15.86
C ALA A 101 3.23 9.52 15.41
N ALA A 102 2.80 9.14 14.21
CA ALA A 102 1.44 9.44 13.73
C ALA A 102 0.36 8.84 14.64
N LYS A 103 0.54 7.59 15.09
CA LYS A 103 -0.37 6.92 16.03
C LYS A 103 -0.47 7.68 17.36
N THR A 104 0.67 8.04 17.95
CA THR A 104 0.72 8.82 19.19
C THR A 104 0.07 10.19 19.01
N TYR A 105 0.33 10.84 17.88
CA TYR A 105 -0.22 12.15 17.56
C TYR A 105 -1.75 12.14 17.45
N ILE A 106 -2.32 11.18 16.74
CA ILE A 106 -3.78 11.03 16.63
C ILE A 106 -4.41 10.71 17.99
N ALA A 107 -3.76 9.86 18.79
CA ALA A 107 -4.24 9.53 20.14
C ALA A 107 -4.24 10.75 21.07
N ALA A 108 -3.25 11.65 20.92
CA ALA A 108 -3.18 12.90 21.66
C ALA A 108 -4.16 13.98 21.15
N HIS A 109 -4.65 13.86 19.91
CA HIS A 109 -5.53 14.84 19.28
C HIS A 109 -6.83 14.17 18.77
N PRO A 110 -7.74 13.75 19.67
CA PRO A 110 -8.95 13.02 19.31
C PRO A 110 -9.96 13.84 18.48
N ILE A 111 -9.76 15.15 18.36
CA ILE A 111 -10.64 16.09 17.62
C ILE A 111 -10.12 16.33 16.20
N ILE A 112 -9.00 15.71 15.76
CA ILE A 112 -8.52 15.85 14.38
C ILE A 112 -9.63 15.45 13.41
N GLY A 113 -10.06 16.43 12.61
CA GLY A 113 -11.05 16.25 11.57
C GLY A 113 -10.47 15.51 10.37
N GLY A 114 -11.33 14.74 9.70
CA GLY A 114 -10.97 14.10 8.42
C GLY A 114 -10.24 12.77 8.55
N LEU A 115 -10.05 12.22 9.76
CA LEU A 115 -9.48 10.89 9.93
C LEU A 115 -10.22 9.86 9.06
N PRO A 116 -9.47 8.94 8.41
CA PRO A 116 -10.08 7.89 7.63
C PRO A 116 -10.90 6.94 8.51
N SER A 117 -11.82 6.20 7.90
CA SER A 117 -12.65 5.22 8.62
C SER A 117 -11.79 4.21 9.38
N LYS A 118 -12.29 3.67 10.50
CA LYS A 118 -11.52 2.81 11.43
C LYS A 118 -10.79 1.65 10.73
N ASN A 119 -11.40 1.06 9.70
CA ASN A 119 -10.79 0.00 8.90
C ASN A 119 -9.59 0.49 8.08
N ILE A 120 -9.70 1.63 7.39
CA ILE A 120 -8.62 2.24 6.61
C ILE A 120 -7.49 2.67 7.55
N LEU A 121 -7.85 3.32 8.67
CA LEU A 121 -6.89 3.73 9.69
C LEU A 121 -6.16 2.53 10.31
N GLY A 122 -6.86 1.44 10.61
CA GLY A 122 -6.28 0.20 11.12
C GLY A 122 -5.27 -0.40 10.14
N ARG A 123 -5.60 -0.45 8.84
CA ARG A 123 -4.67 -0.91 7.80
C ARG A 123 -3.44 -0.02 7.67
N ALA A 124 -3.62 1.30 7.71
CA ALA A 124 -2.53 2.27 7.60
C ALA A 124 -1.55 2.15 8.77
N LEU A 125 -2.06 2.08 10.00
CA LEU A 125 -1.24 1.95 11.21
C LEU A 125 -0.64 0.54 11.36
N GLY A 126 -1.28 -0.47 10.80
CA GLY A 126 -0.83 -1.86 10.80
C GLY A 126 0.19 -2.20 9.70
N ILE A 127 0.50 -1.28 8.78
CA ILE A 127 1.35 -1.57 7.61
C ILE A 127 2.77 -2.08 7.97
N CYS A 128 3.28 -1.68 9.14
CA CYS A 128 4.59 -2.12 9.65
C CYS A 128 4.52 -3.23 10.70
N GLY A 129 3.40 -3.97 10.78
CA GLY A 129 3.21 -5.04 11.78
C GLY A 129 2.98 -4.53 13.21
N GLY A 130 2.76 -3.22 13.38
CA GLY A 130 2.45 -2.58 14.65
C GLY A 130 0.96 -2.64 15.00
N ASP A 131 0.32 -3.80 14.84
CA ASP A 131 -1.09 -3.96 15.19
C ASP A 131 -1.22 -4.31 16.68
N PRO A 132 -1.75 -3.42 17.54
CA PRO A 132 -2.02 -3.77 18.93
C PRO A 132 -3.08 -4.88 19.05
N ASN A 133 -3.87 -5.14 18.00
CA ASN A 133 -4.85 -6.23 17.97
C ASN A 133 -4.28 -7.57 17.46
N ALA A 134 -3.08 -7.62 16.87
CA ALA A 134 -2.50 -8.89 16.46
C ALA A 134 -2.18 -9.79 17.66
N ASP A 135 -1.85 -9.19 18.81
CA ASP A 135 -1.67 -9.92 20.07
C ASP A 135 -3.01 -10.29 20.73
N GLU A 136 -4.07 -9.51 20.49
CA GLU A 136 -5.39 -9.74 21.08
C GLU A 136 -6.17 -10.84 20.34
N LEU A 137 -6.09 -10.87 19.00
CA LEU A 137 -6.58 -11.97 18.16
C LEU A 137 -5.85 -13.29 18.46
N LYS A 138 -4.51 -13.26 18.60
CA LYS A 138 -3.72 -14.44 19.02
C LYS A 138 -3.95 -14.88 20.47
N ARG A 139 -4.57 -14.04 21.31
CA ARG A 139 -5.00 -14.40 22.68
C ARG A 139 -6.44 -14.91 22.73
N GLN A 140 -7.26 -14.59 21.74
CA GLN A 140 -8.59 -15.18 21.55
C GLN A 140 -8.46 -16.58 20.95
N GLU A 141 -7.65 -16.78 19.90
CA GLU A 141 -7.40 -18.11 19.31
C GLU A 141 -6.68 -19.12 20.25
N ARG A 142 -6.09 -18.66 21.37
CA ARG A 142 -5.46 -19.53 22.38
C ARG A 142 -6.35 -19.84 23.57
N ARG A 143 -7.57 -19.29 23.60
CA ARG A 143 -8.56 -19.53 24.65
C ARG A 143 -9.77 -20.35 24.19
N ASP A 144 -9.79 -20.69 22.90
CA ASP A 144 -10.64 -21.74 22.32
C ASP A 144 -9.81 -23.03 22.15
#